data_AF-A0AA43IEJ0-F1
#
_entry.id   AF-A0AA43IEJ0-F1
#
_cell.length_a   1.000
_cell.length_b   1.000
_cell.length_c   1.000
_cell.angle_alpha   90.00
_cell.angle_beta   90.00
_cell.angle_gamma   90.00
#
_symmetry.space_group_name_H-M   'P 1'
#
loop_
_entity.id
_entity.type
_entity.pdbx_description
1 polymer ?
#
loop_
_entity_poly.entity_id
_entity_poly.type
_entity_poly.pdbx_seq_one_letter_code
_entity_poly.pdbx_strand_id
1 'polypeptide(L)' 'MDYEHHFNRFSEVFSSFKTENKDGHLAMDLSRSFYVAMSNAILKRDYVKDTEKITELKALNDAYNHSFPA' A
#
# COMPACT_ATOMS: atom_id res chain seq x y z
N MET A 1 -7.37 -14.49 -1.47
CA MET A 1 -7.29 -13.52 -0.36
C MET A 1 -8.32 -12.44 -0.63
N ASP A 2 -9.00 -11.95 0.41
CA ASP A 2 -10.00 -10.89 0.27
C ASP A 2 -9.39 -9.51 0.46
N TYR A 3 -10.17 -8.48 0.13
CA TYR A 3 -9.78 -7.08 0.21
C TYR A 3 -9.26 -6.67 1.60
N GLU A 4 -9.94 -7.12 2.67
CA GLU A 4 -9.63 -6.71 4.04
C GLU A 4 -8.25 -7.19 4.48
N HIS A 5 -7.88 -8.41 4.10
CA HIS A 5 -6.53 -8.92 4.35
C HIS A 5 -5.45 -8.02 3.75
N HIS A 6 -5.62 -7.62 2.47
CA HIS A 6 -4.67 -6.74 1.80
C HIS A 6 -4.65 -5.34 2.43
N PHE A 7 -5.83 -4.79 2.73
CA PHE A 7 -5.95 -3.45 3.30
C PHE A 7 -5.27 -3.35 4.66
N ASN A 8 -5.50 -4.32 5.55
CA ASN A 8 -4.90 -4.34 6.88
C ASN A 8 -3.37 -4.45 6.78
N ARG A 9 -2.88 -5.37 5.93
CA ARG A 9 -1.45 -5.54 5.70
C ARG A 9 -0.77 -4.25 5.21
N PHE A 10 -1.35 -3.55 4.24
CA PHE A 10 -0.76 -2.30 3.76
C PHE A 10 -0.87 -1.17 4.78
N SER A 11 -1.98 -1.10 5.51
CA SER A 11 -2.20 -0.10 6.57
C SER A 11 -1.18 -0.24 7.71
N GLU A 12 -0.82 -1.46 8.08
CA GLU A 12 0.24 -1.74 9.06
C GLU A 12 1.59 -1.18 8.59
N VAL A 13 1.95 -1.43 7.32
CA VAL A 13 3.22 -0.94 6.75
C VAL A 13 3.27 0.59 6.71
N PHE A 14 2.23 1.24 6.20
CA PHE A 14 2.18 2.70 6.17
C PHE A 14 2.14 3.32 7.57
N SER A 15 1.51 2.66 8.53
CA SER A 15 1.52 3.09 9.93
C SER A 15 2.91 2.97 10.54
N SER A 16 3.63 1.87 10.28
CA SER A 16 5.04 1.69 10.70
C SER A 16 5.92 2.82 10.18
N PHE A 17 5.80 3.21 8.91
CA PHE A 17 6.56 4.34 8.36
C PHE A 17 6.29 5.64 9.12
N LYS A 18 5.04 5.94 9.49
CA LYS A 18 4.71 7.12 10.29
C LYS A 18 5.25 7.05 11.71
N THR A 19 5.17 5.87 12.36
CA THR A 19 5.60 5.73 13.75
C THR A 19 7.12 5.71 13.90
N GLU A 20 7.83 5.15 12.94
CA GLU A 20 9.29 4.99 12.99
C GLU A 20 10.02 6.24 12.50
N ASN A 21 9.41 7.06 11.66
CA ASN A 21 10.01 8.27 11.10
C ASN A 21 9.38 9.53 11.71
N LYS A 22 10.11 10.19 12.60
CA LYS A 22 9.69 11.45 13.25
C LYS A 22 9.55 12.63 12.28
N ASP A 23 10.23 12.55 11.14
CA ASP A 23 10.07 13.48 10.05
C ASP A 23 8.90 13.04 9.16
N GLY A 24 7.81 13.80 9.21
CA GLY A 24 6.60 13.52 8.43
C GLY A 24 6.82 13.58 6.92
N HIS A 25 7.77 14.39 6.43
CA HIS A 25 8.11 14.43 5.01
C HIS A 25 8.83 13.15 4.59
N LEU A 26 9.81 12.72 5.39
CA LEU A 26 10.50 11.44 5.16
C LEU A 26 9.51 10.27 5.19
N ALA A 27 8.60 10.23 6.16
CA ALA A 27 7.58 9.19 6.26
C ALA A 27 6.67 9.15 5.00
N MET A 28 6.31 10.32 4.47
CA MET A 28 5.51 10.45 3.26
C MET A 28 6.26 9.95 2.03
N ASP A 29 7.53 10.31 1.87
CA ASP A 29 8.35 9.91 0.72
C ASP A 29 8.64 8.40 0.70
N LEU A 30 8.90 7.81 1.86
CA LEU A 30 9.00 6.35 2.01
C LEU A 30 7.69 5.65 1.62
N SER A 31 6.56 6.20 2.07
CA SER A 31 5.23 5.65 1.76
C SER A 31 4.91 5.72 0.27
N ARG A 32 5.21 6.83 -0.40
CA ARG A 32 5.08 6.98 -1.86
C ARG A 32 5.95 5.98 -2.61
N SER A 33 7.19 5.82 -2.18
CA SER A 33 8.14 4.87 -2.79
C SER A 33 7.64 3.43 -2.67
N PHE A 34 7.15 3.04 -1.49
CA PHE A 34 6.54 1.74 -1.26
C PHE A 34 5.29 1.53 -2.11
N TYR A 35 4.39 2.53 -2.18
CA TYR A 35 3.17 2.48 -2.98
C TYR A 35 3.46 2.17 -4.46
N VAL A 36 4.43 2.89 -5.05
CA VAL A 36 4.84 2.67 -6.45
C VAL A 36 5.45 1.29 -6.63
N ALA A 37 6.35 0.88 -5.72
CA ALA A 37 6.99 -0.43 -5.77
C ALA A 37 5.95 -1.57 -5.70
N MET A 38 4.97 -1.48 -4.80
CA MET A 38 3.91 -2.48 -4.67
C MET A 38 2.92 -2.48 -5.81
N SER A 39 2.52 -1.32 -6.31
CA SER A 39 1.67 -1.26 -7.50
C SER A 39 2.31 -2.00 -8.69
N ASN A 40 3.60 -1.74 -8.93
CA ASN A 40 4.36 -2.43 -9.96
C ASN A 40 4.50 -3.93 -9.70
N ALA A 41 4.76 -4.33 -8.46
CA ALA A 41 4.90 -5.74 -8.11
C ALA A 41 3.58 -6.50 -8.26
N ILE A 42 2.43 -5.92 -7.95
CA ILE A 42 1.11 -6.54 -8.13
C ILE A 42 0.81 -6.74 -9.61
N LEU A 43 1.04 -5.70 -10.42
CA LEU A 43 0.77 -5.75 -11.87
C LEU A 43 1.60 -6.81 -12.60
N LYS A 44 2.84 -7.06 -12.15
CA LYS A 44 3.76 -8.05 -12.74
C LYS A 44 3.47 -9.51 -12.38
N ARG A 45 2.46 -9.82 -11.55
CA ARG A 45 2.17 -11.20 -11.13
C ARG A 45 1.34 -11.93 -12.20
N ASP A 46 2.00 -12.57 -13.17
CA ASP A 46 1.33 -13.23 -14.30
C ASP A 46 0.43 -14.42 -13.90
N TYR A 47 0.65 -15.01 -12.72
CA TYR A 47 -0.09 -16.17 -12.22
C TYR A 47 -1.33 -15.81 -11.36
N VAL A 48 -1.59 -14.53 -11.14
CA VAL A 48 -2.73 -14.03 -10.34
C VAL A 48 -3.80 -13.49 -11.28
N LYS A 49 -5.08 -13.76 -11.01
CA LYS A 49 -6.18 -13.23 -11.82
C LYS A 49 -6.23 -11.70 -11.73
N ASP A 50 -6.55 -11.04 -12.84
CA ASP A 50 -6.58 -9.57 -12.86
C ASP A 50 -7.59 -8.97 -11.87
N THR A 51 -8.71 -9.66 -11.61
CA THR A 51 -9.68 -9.25 -10.58
C THR A 51 -9.09 -9.25 -9.17
N GLU A 52 -8.20 -10.20 -8.87
CA GLU A 52 -7.50 -10.27 -7.59
C GLU A 52 -6.44 -9.16 -7.50
N LYS A 53 -5.70 -8.92 -8.59
CA LYS A 53 -4.76 -7.78 -8.68
C LYS A 53 -5.46 -6.44 -8.46
N ILE A 54 -6.61 -6.23 -9.09
CA ILE A 54 -7.41 -5.00 -8.94
C ILE A 54 -7.87 -4.85 -7.49
N THR A 55 -8.30 -5.94 -6.86
CA THR A 55 -8.69 -5.93 -5.44
C THR A 55 -7.52 -5.54 -4.54
N GLU A 56 -6.34 -6.11 -4.78
CA GLU A 56 -5.12 -5.78 -4.02
C GLU A 56 -4.64 -4.34 -4.26
N LEU A 57 -4.69 -3.86 -5.51
CA LEU A 57 -4.36 -2.47 -5.86
C LEU A 57 -5.31 -1.47 -5.20
N LYS A 58 -6.61 -1.80 -5.18
CA LYS A 58 -7.61 -0.97 -4.50
C LYS A 58 -7.31 -0.90 -3.00
N ALA A 59 -7.05 -2.05 -2.36
CA ALA A 59 -6.67 -2.11 -0.96
C ALA A 59 -5.39 -1.30 -0.66
N LEU A 60 -4.38 -1.36 -1.53
CA LEU A 60 -3.15 -0.57 -1.43
C LEU A 60 -3.43 0.94 -1.49
N ASN A 61 -4.24 1.37 -2.45
CA ASN A 61 -4.64 2.77 -2.62
C ASN A 61 -5.41 3.28 -1.40
N ASP A 62 -6.39 2.52 -0.95
CA ASP A 62 -7.24 2.94 0.15
C ASP A 62 -6.45 2.97 1.47
N ALA A 63 -5.52 2.04 1.69
CA ALA A 63 -4.60 2.05 2.84
C ALA A 63 -3.63 3.24 2.81
N TYR A 64 -3.10 3.60 1.64
CA TYR A 64 -2.24 4.77 1.49
C TYR A 64 -3.01 6.07 1.80
N ASN A 65 -4.19 6.25 1.21
CA ASN A 65 -5.03 7.43 1.43
C ASN A 65 -5.55 7.53 2.87
N HIS A 66 -5.83 6.39 3.51
CA HIS A 66 -6.17 6.36 4.93
C HIS A 66 -5.00 6.81 5.81
N SER A 67 -3.77 6.48 5.40
CA SER A 67 -2.57 6.79 6.17
C SER A 67 -2.05 8.22 5.95
N PHE A 68 -2.20 8.74 4.74
CA PHE A 68 -1.76 10.06 4.30
C PHE A 68 -2.89 10.74 3.50
N PRO A 69 -3.94 11.24 4.18
CA PRO A 69 -5.01 11.96 3.52
C PRO A 69 -4.48 13.25 2.87
N ALA A 70 -5.06 13.63 1.73
CA ALA A 70 -4.74 14.85 1.00
C ALA A 70 -5.09 16.12 1.79
#